data_AF-A0A415NK48-F1
#
_entry.id   AF-A0A415NK48-F1
#
_cell.length_a   1.000
_cell.length_b   1.000
_cell.length_c   1.000
_cell.angle_alpha   90.00
_cell.angle_beta   90.00
_cell.angle_gamma   90.00
#
_symmetry.space_group_name_H-M   'P 1'
#
loop_
_entity.id
_entity.type
_entity.pdbx_description
1 polymer ?
#
loop_
_entity_poly.entity_id
_entity_poly.type
_entity_poly.pdbx_seq_one_letter_code
_entity_poly.pdbx_strand_id
1 'polypeptide(L)'
;MIKAAKQYKDIYVDYEYLICSVAFEKSDYYIIATEEDNFQHLTGVQSKIDAKTFFRKCYDGTLAEVDFDFAKAGQNEKSAKGTVRRKIQVLPDMMTLMKSDVQVEEGFRKNRVVCSLATADGNCTLGFSESKKARPKSLIKGNELKNPGTVDLILRKTTGSLFFDEIIVGDTAMLKQFREKIEDIVSAKLFEDVTGE
;
A
#
# COMPACT_ATOMS: atom_id res chain seq x y z
N MET A 1 15.15 -7.06 -6.53
CA MET A 1 15.10 -6.21 -5.33
C MET A 1 15.31 -4.74 -5.66
N ILE A 2 16.44 -4.36 -6.29
CA ILE A 2 16.76 -2.95 -6.62
C ILE A 2 15.63 -2.22 -7.35
N LYS A 3 15.18 -2.74 -8.50
CA LYS A 3 14.07 -2.15 -9.26
C LYS A 3 12.81 -1.97 -8.41
N ALA A 4 12.45 -2.99 -7.62
CA ALA A 4 11.27 -2.95 -6.77
C ALA A 4 11.42 -1.92 -5.64
N ALA A 5 12.60 -1.74 -5.06
CA ALA A 5 12.85 -0.72 -4.03
C ALA A 5 12.72 0.70 -4.61
N LYS A 6 13.21 0.93 -5.84
CA LYS A 6 13.03 2.21 -6.53
C LYS A 6 11.55 2.51 -6.78
N GLN A 7 10.84 1.57 -7.40
CA GLN A 7 9.39 1.73 -7.63
C GLN A 7 8.60 1.89 -6.33
N TYR A 8 8.99 1.17 -5.28
CA TYR A 8 8.38 1.29 -3.97
C TYR A 8 8.54 2.69 -3.38
N LYS A 9 9.72 3.31 -3.55
CA LYS A 9 9.93 4.69 -3.13
C LYS A 9 9.01 5.64 -3.89
N ASP A 10 9.07 5.56 -5.22
CA ASP A 10 8.39 6.48 -6.12
C ASP A 10 6.86 6.39 -6.04
N ILE A 11 6.32 5.27 -5.56
CA ILE A 11 4.88 5.04 -5.42
C ILE A 11 4.47 5.21 -3.97
N TYR A 12 5.08 4.50 -3.02
CA TYR A 12 4.55 4.37 -1.67
C TYR A 12 5.24 5.24 -0.62
N VAL A 13 6.54 5.51 -0.74
CA VAL A 13 7.27 6.28 0.28
C VAL A 13 7.14 7.77 0.06
N ASP A 14 7.17 8.20 -1.21
CA ASP A 14 7.15 9.62 -1.56
C ASP A 14 5.74 10.21 -1.58
N TYR A 15 4.72 9.37 -1.49
CA TYR A 15 3.32 9.79 -1.49
C TYR A 15 2.52 9.16 -0.35
N GLU A 16 1.54 9.91 0.14
CA GLU A 16 0.42 9.38 0.90
C GLU A 16 -0.80 9.27 -0.03
N TYR A 17 -1.66 8.28 0.21
CA TYR A 17 -2.88 8.06 -0.56
C TYR A 17 -4.11 8.16 0.34
N LEU A 18 -5.16 8.80 -0.17
CA LEU A 18 -6.49 8.78 0.42
C LEU A 18 -7.36 7.90 -0.47
N ILE A 19 -7.93 6.83 0.11
CA ILE A 19 -8.81 5.89 -0.57
C ILE A 19 -10.22 6.07 -0.05
N CYS A 20 -11.17 6.31 -0.95
CA CYS A 20 -12.59 6.38 -0.65
C CYS A 20 -13.36 5.32 -1.45
N SER A 21 -14.38 4.76 -0.81
CA SER A 21 -15.32 3.85 -1.42
C SER A 21 -16.68 3.97 -0.74
N VAL A 22 -17.76 3.95 -1.51
CA VAL A 22 -19.13 3.84 -1.00
C VAL A 22 -19.41 2.48 -0.37
N ALA A 23 -18.57 1.48 -0.64
CA ALA A 23 -18.64 0.15 -0.04
C ALA A 23 -18.04 0.11 1.37
N PHE A 24 -17.43 1.20 1.86
CA PHE A 24 -16.94 1.26 3.22
C PHE A 24 -18.08 1.45 4.23
N GLU A 25 -18.08 0.61 5.26
CA GLU A 25 -19.06 0.62 6.35
C GLU A 25 -18.41 1.02 7.68
N LYS A 26 -17.09 0.85 7.83
CA LYS A 26 -16.38 1.06 9.11
C LYS A 26 -15.65 2.40 9.19
N SER A 27 -15.26 2.97 8.05
CA SER A 27 -14.57 4.25 7.99
C SER A 27 -14.97 5.02 6.76
N ASP A 28 -15.01 6.34 6.86
CA ASP A 28 -15.36 7.22 5.74
C ASP A 28 -14.34 7.16 4.60
N TYR A 29 -13.08 6.92 4.95
CA TYR A 29 -11.94 6.80 4.05
C TYR A 29 -10.77 6.12 4.78
N TYR A 30 -9.75 5.75 4.02
CA TYR A 30 -8.47 5.28 4.56
C TYR A 30 -7.31 6.11 4.00
N ILE A 31 -6.41 6.53 4.89
CA ILE A 31 -5.14 7.12 4.48
C ILE A 31 -4.06 6.05 4.52
N ILE A 32 -3.39 5.81 3.40
CA ILE A 32 -2.20 4.96 3.30
C ILE A 32 -0.97 5.87 3.37
N ALA A 33 -0.10 5.64 4.35
CA ALA A 33 1.19 6.33 4.43
C ALA A 33 2.26 5.32 4.75
N THR A 34 3.13 5.06 3.77
CA THR A 34 4.11 4.00 3.84
C THR A 34 5.50 4.57 4.14
N GLU A 35 6.32 3.80 4.85
CA GLU A 35 7.69 4.17 5.18
C GLU A 35 8.70 3.18 4.58
N GLU A 36 9.95 3.62 4.45
CA GLU A 36 11.06 2.82 3.92
C GLU A 36 11.19 1.45 4.62
N ASP A 37 10.97 1.42 5.92
CA ASP A 37 11.10 0.22 6.76
C ASP A 37 10.03 -0.84 6.48
N ASN A 38 8.87 -0.44 5.92
CA ASN A 38 7.80 -1.36 5.58
C ASN A 38 8.19 -2.27 4.39
N PHE A 39 9.17 -1.85 3.56
CA PHE A 39 9.62 -2.62 2.40
C PHE A 39 10.14 -4.02 2.77
N GLN A 40 10.94 -4.11 3.84
CA GLN A 40 11.49 -5.41 4.27
C GLN A 40 10.36 -6.40 4.58
N HIS A 41 9.31 -5.93 5.27
CA HIS A 41 8.17 -6.77 5.62
C HIS A 41 7.46 -7.34 4.37
N LEU A 42 7.34 -6.52 3.33
CA LEU A 42 6.66 -6.89 2.07
C LEU A 42 7.43 -7.94 1.27
N THR A 43 8.75 -7.98 1.40
CA THR A 43 9.59 -9.00 0.76
C THR A 43 9.57 -10.33 1.53
N GLY A 44 9.26 -10.29 2.83
CA GLY A 44 9.33 -11.43 3.73
C GLY A 44 10.74 -11.88 4.08
N VAL A 45 11.76 -11.20 3.54
CA VAL A 45 13.18 -11.47 3.82
C VAL A 45 13.49 -11.15 5.27
N GLN A 46 14.31 -11.99 5.89
CA GLN A 46 14.93 -11.68 7.18
C GLN A 46 16.36 -11.17 6.92
N SER A 47 16.79 -10.23 7.75
CA SER A 47 18.08 -9.57 7.59
C SER A 47 18.70 -9.34 8.96
N LYS A 48 20.04 -9.34 9.00
CA LYS A 48 20.83 -9.00 10.19
C LYS A 48 20.94 -7.50 10.43
N ILE A 49 20.55 -6.70 9.44
CA ILE A 49 20.45 -5.24 9.51
C ILE A 49 18.99 -4.84 9.73
N ASP A 50 18.78 -3.63 10.24
CA ASP A 50 17.45 -3.08 10.43
C ASP A 50 16.73 -2.85 9.08
N ALA A 51 15.41 -2.76 9.15
CA ALA A 51 14.54 -2.67 7.98
C ALA A 51 14.82 -1.44 7.10
N LYS A 52 15.19 -0.31 7.71
CA LYS A 52 15.47 0.93 7.00
C LYS A 52 16.81 0.83 6.26
N THR A 53 17.84 0.31 6.92
CA THR A 53 19.13 0.01 6.27
C THR A 53 18.97 -1.03 5.16
N PHE A 54 18.13 -2.05 5.36
CA PHE A 54 17.82 -3.04 4.33
C PHE A 54 17.22 -2.39 3.08
N PHE A 55 16.24 -1.50 3.24
CA PHE A 55 15.64 -0.76 2.13
C PHE A 55 16.68 0.10 1.39
N ARG A 56 17.49 0.89 2.12
CA ARG A 56 18.53 1.74 1.51
C ARG A 56 19.53 0.94 0.70
N LYS A 57 20.03 -0.16 1.26
CA LYS A 57 20.92 -1.08 0.51
C LYS A 57 20.26 -1.70 -0.71
N CYS A 58 18.95 -2.01 -0.65
CA CYS A 58 18.21 -2.44 -1.84
C CYS A 58 18.15 -1.32 -2.89
N TYR A 59 17.84 -0.09 -2.47
CA TYR A 59 17.69 1.07 -3.35
C TYR A 59 19.01 1.43 -4.04
N ASP A 60 20.11 1.46 -3.28
CA ASP A 60 21.46 1.79 -3.74
C ASP A 60 22.14 0.65 -4.50
N GLY A 61 21.60 -0.56 -4.42
CA GLY A 61 22.19 -1.76 -5.04
C GLY A 61 23.41 -2.31 -4.29
N THR A 62 23.53 -2.02 -2.99
CA THR A 62 24.65 -2.44 -2.14
C THR A 62 24.30 -3.58 -1.17
N LEU A 63 23.09 -4.15 -1.28
CA LEU A 63 22.67 -5.29 -0.47
C LEU A 63 23.53 -6.53 -0.79
N ALA A 64 24.18 -7.09 0.24
CA ALA A 64 25.08 -8.22 0.12
C ALA A 64 24.52 -9.48 0.81
N GLU A 65 25.03 -10.66 0.44
CA GLU A 65 24.61 -11.94 1.03
C GLU A 65 24.77 -11.97 2.56
N VAL A 66 25.80 -11.29 3.08
CA VAL A 66 26.09 -11.22 4.52
C VAL A 66 25.00 -10.53 5.32
N ASP A 67 24.20 -9.68 4.67
CA ASP A 67 23.11 -8.92 5.27
C ASP A 67 21.88 -9.80 5.54
N PHE A 68 21.76 -10.95 4.87
CA PHE A 68 20.61 -11.83 5.04
C PHE A 68 20.72 -12.68 6.31
N ASP A 69 19.57 -12.91 6.94
CA ASP A 69 19.44 -13.87 8.03
C ASP A 69 18.60 -15.06 7.56
N PHE A 70 19.18 -16.26 7.62
CA PHE A 70 18.50 -17.50 7.25
C PHE A 70 17.99 -18.26 8.49
N ALA A 71 18.35 -17.83 9.70
CA ALA A 71 18.03 -18.52 10.94
C ALA A 71 16.81 -17.89 11.61
N LYS A 72 15.62 -18.47 11.38
CA LYS A 72 14.43 -18.06 12.12
C LYS A 72 14.11 -19.07 13.22
N ALA A 73 14.30 -18.67 14.48
CA ALA A 73 13.93 -19.49 15.62
C ALA A 73 12.46 -19.94 15.51
N GLY A 74 12.22 -21.25 15.47
CA GLY A 74 10.87 -21.84 15.42
C GLY A 74 10.18 -21.87 14.05
N GLN A 75 10.83 -21.46 12.94
CA GLN A 75 10.30 -21.70 11.58
C GLN A 75 11.21 -22.63 10.77
N ASN A 76 10.61 -23.63 10.12
CA ASN A 76 11.30 -24.47 9.15
C ASN A 76 11.80 -23.60 7.96
N GLU A 77 13.09 -23.69 7.65
CA GLU A 77 13.77 -22.95 6.58
C GLU A 77 13.04 -23.08 5.23
N LYS A 78 12.52 -24.27 4.90
CA LYS A 78 11.76 -24.52 3.67
C LYS A 78 10.49 -23.66 3.60
N SER A 79 9.80 -23.50 4.73
CA SER A 79 8.59 -22.67 4.82
C SER A 79 8.92 -21.18 4.69
N ALA A 80 10.00 -20.72 5.34
CA ALA A 80 10.48 -19.35 5.25
C ALA A 80 10.86 -18.98 3.80
N LYS A 81 11.67 -19.81 3.14
CA LYS A 81 12.03 -19.62 1.71
C LYS A 81 10.81 -19.63 0.80
N GLY A 82 9.84 -20.50 1.07
CA GLY A 82 8.58 -20.56 0.32
C GLY A 82 7.75 -19.28 0.43
N THR A 83 7.73 -18.64 1.60
CA THR A 83 7.07 -17.35 1.83
C THR A 83 7.79 -16.21 1.12
N VAL A 84 9.12 -16.13 1.28
CA VAL A 84 9.96 -15.12 0.60
C VAL A 84 9.75 -15.19 -0.92
N ARG A 85 9.83 -16.39 -1.50
CA ARG A 85 9.64 -16.59 -2.95
C ARG A 85 8.27 -16.09 -3.42
N ARG A 86 7.19 -16.42 -2.69
CA ARG A 86 5.83 -15.99 -3.05
C ARG A 86 5.67 -14.47 -3.00
N LYS A 87 6.22 -13.83 -1.96
CA LYS A 87 6.19 -12.37 -1.82
C LYS A 87 7.02 -11.67 -2.89
N ILE A 88 8.25 -12.12 -3.15
CA ILE A 88 9.11 -11.56 -4.21
C ILE A 88 8.46 -11.68 -5.58
N GLN A 89 7.75 -12.77 -5.87
CA GLN A 89 7.07 -12.96 -7.15
C GLN A 89 6.01 -11.91 -7.44
N VAL A 90 5.26 -11.46 -6.43
CA VAL A 90 4.16 -10.49 -6.58
C VAL A 90 4.52 -9.08 -6.11
N LEU A 91 5.77 -8.87 -5.70
CA LEU A 91 6.27 -7.55 -5.33
C LEU A 91 6.21 -6.54 -6.49
N PRO A 92 6.38 -6.91 -7.77
CA PRO A 92 6.13 -5.98 -8.88
C PRO A 92 4.65 -5.65 -9.03
N ASP A 93 3.77 -6.65 -8.84
CA ASP A 93 2.33 -6.50 -9.01
C ASP A 93 1.76 -5.52 -8.00
N MET A 94 2.28 -5.47 -6.76
CA MET A 94 1.79 -4.51 -5.78
C MET A 94 1.89 -3.05 -6.25
N MET A 95 2.83 -2.73 -7.16
CA MET A 95 3.04 -1.38 -7.67
C MET A 95 1.88 -0.87 -8.56
N THR A 96 0.91 -1.72 -8.86
CA THR A 96 -0.30 -1.38 -9.62
C THR A 96 -1.48 -1.03 -8.71
N LEU A 97 -1.40 -1.27 -7.40
CA LEU A 97 -2.54 -1.20 -6.47
C LEU A 97 -2.99 0.23 -6.12
N MET A 98 -2.33 1.26 -6.64
CA MET A 98 -2.73 2.66 -6.52
C MET A 98 -3.15 3.20 -7.90
N LYS A 99 -4.02 2.45 -8.59
CA LYS A 99 -4.54 2.74 -9.94
C LYS A 99 -6.00 2.30 -10.05
N SER A 100 -6.61 2.51 -11.23
CA SER A 100 -7.98 2.05 -11.52
C SER A 100 -8.14 0.54 -11.33
N ASP A 101 -9.39 0.09 -11.21
CA ASP A 101 -9.78 -1.34 -11.14
C ASP A 101 -9.29 -2.10 -9.89
N VAL A 102 -8.84 -1.36 -8.88
CA VAL A 102 -8.49 -1.92 -7.58
C VAL A 102 -9.75 -2.19 -6.77
N GLN A 103 -9.84 -3.40 -6.25
CA GLN A 103 -10.85 -3.83 -5.31
C GLN A 103 -10.40 -3.58 -3.88
N VAL A 104 -11.35 -3.34 -2.98
CA VAL A 104 -11.11 -3.09 -1.55
C VAL A 104 -11.99 -3.94 -0.65
N GLU A 105 -11.48 -4.30 0.52
CA GLU A 105 -12.26 -4.96 1.58
C GLU A 105 -11.84 -4.44 2.97
N GLU A 106 -12.81 -4.03 3.77
CA GLU A 106 -12.58 -3.64 5.17
C GLU A 106 -12.59 -4.84 6.13
N GLY A 107 -11.69 -4.85 7.11
CA GLY A 107 -11.57 -5.92 8.09
C GLY A 107 -11.09 -7.24 7.50
N PHE A 108 -10.25 -7.17 6.47
CA PHE A 108 -9.68 -8.33 5.79
C PHE A 108 -9.03 -9.32 6.77
N ARG A 109 -9.46 -10.59 6.66
CA ARG A 109 -8.97 -11.70 7.50
C ARG A 109 -8.65 -12.93 6.65
N LYS A 110 -7.37 -13.31 6.64
CA LYS A 110 -6.88 -14.53 6.01
C LYS A 110 -5.88 -15.24 6.92
N ASN A 111 -6.23 -16.44 7.39
CA ASN A 111 -5.42 -17.20 8.34
C ASN A 111 -5.10 -16.35 9.59
N ARG A 112 -3.81 -16.07 9.84
CA ARG A 112 -3.34 -15.21 10.94
C ARG A 112 -3.20 -13.73 10.54
N VAL A 113 -3.45 -13.39 9.28
CA VAL A 113 -3.38 -12.00 8.79
C VAL A 113 -4.71 -11.33 9.07
N VAL A 114 -4.65 -10.20 9.78
CA VAL A 114 -5.79 -9.33 10.09
C VAL A 114 -5.39 -7.91 9.73
N CYS A 115 -6.18 -7.26 8.87
CA CYS A 115 -5.95 -5.92 8.35
C CYS A 115 -7.23 -5.08 8.46
N SER A 116 -7.10 -3.77 8.62
CA SER A 116 -8.24 -2.84 8.62
C SER A 116 -8.80 -2.66 7.20
N LEU A 117 -7.91 -2.62 6.21
CA LEU A 117 -8.22 -2.54 4.80
C LEU A 117 -7.33 -3.53 4.04
N ALA A 118 -7.83 -4.09 2.94
CA ALA A 118 -6.99 -4.71 1.91
C ALA A 118 -7.39 -4.20 0.53
N THR A 119 -6.40 -4.11 -0.36
CA THR A 119 -6.57 -3.80 -1.78
C THR A 119 -6.13 -4.99 -2.63
N ALA A 120 -6.80 -5.25 -3.76
CA ALA A 120 -6.39 -6.28 -4.71
C ALA A 120 -6.67 -5.89 -6.17
N ASP A 121 -5.87 -6.41 -7.10
CA ASP A 121 -5.98 -6.19 -8.56
C ASP A 121 -6.17 -7.49 -9.35
N GLY A 122 -6.48 -8.60 -8.66
CA GLY A 122 -6.48 -9.95 -9.27
C GLY A 122 -5.14 -10.69 -9.12
N ASN A 123 -4.01 -9.99 -9.19
CA ASN A 123 -2.66 -10.57 -9.17
C ASN A 123 -2.11 -10.69 -7.75
N CYS A 124 -2.41 -9.70 -6.90
CA CYS A 124 -1.99 -9.71 -5.52
C CYS A 124 -3.03 -9.05 -4.60
N THR A 125 -2.90 -9.32 -3.30
CA THR A 125 -3.67 -8.67 -2.25
C THR A 125 -2.69 -8.04 -1.26
N LEU A 126 -2.83 -6.73 -1.05
CA LEU A 126 -2.07 -5.97 -0.07
C LEU A 126 -2.98 -5.57 1.09
N GLY A 127 -2.70 -6.08 2.27
CA GLY A 127 -3.39 -5.72 3.51
C GLY A 127 -2.67 -4.61 4.27
N PHE A 128 -3.43 -3.72 4.89
CA PHE A 128 -2.94 -2.57 5.64
C PHE A 128 -3.27 -2.65 7.13
N SER A 129 -2.41 -2.05 7.95
CA SER A 129 -2.58 -2.03 9.40
C SER A 129 -3.74 -1.15 9.85
N GLU A 130 -4.32 -1.51 10.99
CA GLU A 130 -5.25 -0.66 11.70
C GLU A 130 -4.50 0.48 12.39
N SER A 131 -4.57 1.67 11.80
CA SER A 131 -3.95 2.89 12.29
C SER A 131 -4.57 4.10 11.59
N LYS A 132 -4.44 5.30 12.19
CA LYS A 132 -4.93 6.56 11.57
C LYS A 132 -4.36 6.77 10.16
N LYS A 133 -3.10 6.38 9.97
CA LYS A 133 -2.47 6.19 8.65
C LYS A 133 -2.11 4.73 8.52
N ALA A 134 -2.81 4.01 7.66
CA ALA A 134 -2.65 2.59 7.46
C ALA A 134 -1.33 2.30 6.73
N ARG A 135 -0.57 1.32 7.21
CA ARG A 135 0.74 0.93 6.65
C ARG A 135 0.65 -0.46 6.03
N PRO A 136 1.41 -0.74 4.95
CA PRO A 136 1.47 -2.08 4.38
C PRO A 136 1.85 -3.13 5.41
N LYS A 137 0.98 -4.11 5.62
CA LYS A 137 1.11 -5.14 6.64
C LYS A 137 1.25 -6.54 6.07
N SER A 138 0.70 -6.83 4.89
CA SER A 138 0.83 -8.15 4.30
C SER A 138 0.65 -8.11 2.80
N LEU A 139 1.60 -8.71 2.06
CA LEU A 139 1.48 -8.95 0.63
C LEU A 139 1.24 -10.43 0.37
N ILE A 140 0.15 -10.74 -0.32
CA ILE A 140 -0.30 -12.10 -0.64
C ILE A 140 -0.46 -12.22 -2.15
N LYS A 141 -0.11 -13.39 -2.70
CA LYS A 141 -0.28 -13.70 -4.12
C LYS A 141 -1.75 -14.04 -4.41
N GLY A 142 -2.27 -13.51 -5.51
CA GLY A 142 -3.65 -13.66 -5.95
C GLY A 142 -4.61 -12.71 -5.27
N ASN A 143 -5.85 -12.72 -5.75
CA ASN A 143 -6.97 -12.08 -5.10
C ASN A 143 -7.50 -12.97 -3.96
N GLU A 144 -7.41 -12.45 -2.75
CA GLU A 144 -7.82 -13.14 -1.52
C GLU A 144 -8.99 -12.44 -0.82
N LEU A 145 -9.53 -11.38 -1.44
CA LEU A 145 -10.73 -10.71 -0.96
C LEU A 145 -11.93 -11.66 -1.06
N LYS A 146 -12.86 -11.56 -0.12
CA LYS A 146 -14.06 -12.40 -0.03
C LYS A 146 -15.30 -11.65 -0.49
N ASN A 147 -15.45 -10.42 -0.03
CA ASN A 147 -16.58 -9.54 -0.36
C ASN A 147 -16.02 -8.19 -0.81
N PRO A 148 -15.35 -8.14 -1.99
CA PRO A 148 -14.72 -6.93 -2.45
C PRO A 148 -15.75 -5.87 -2.85
N GLY A 149 -15.51 -4.64 -2.43
CA GLY A 149 -16.05 -3.43 -3.05
C GLY A 149 -15.10 -2.88 -4.11
N THR A 150 -15.55 -1.86 -4.84
CA THR A 150 -14.73 -1.08 -5.79
C THR A 150 -14.20 0.18 -5.13
N VAL A 151 -12.99 0.59 -5.51
CA VAL A 151 -12.50 1.93 -5.16
C VAL A 151 -13.16 2.96 -6.07
N ASP A 152 -13.74 4.01 -5.47
CA ASP A 152 -14.39 5.08 -6.23
C ASP A 152 -13.47 6.29 -6.44
N LEU A 153 -12.62 6.58 -5.45
CA LEU A 153 -11.71 7.72 -5.47
C LEU A 153 -10.37 7.35 -4.81
N ILE A 154 -9.27 7.68 -5.48
CA ILE A 154 -7.93 7.72 -4.89
C ILE A 154 -7.37 9.10 -5.11
N LEU A 155 -7.00 9.78 -4.03
CA LEU A 155 -6.19 10.99 -4.09
C LEU A 155 -4.77 10.70 -3.61
N ARG A 156 -3.80 11.48 -4.06
CA ARG A 156 -2.44 11.46 -3.51
C ARG A 156 -1.98 12.85 -3.10
N LYS A 157 -0.97 12.85 -2.24
CA LYS A 157 -0.11 14.00 -1.95
C LYS A 157 1.31 13.54 -1.75
N THR A 158 2.26 14.45 -1.94
CA THR A 158 3.64 14.19 -1.52
C THR A 158 3.71 14.00 0.00
N THR A 159 4.53 13.06 0.47
CA THR A 159 4.75 12.84 1.90
C THR A 159 5.24 14.12 2.58
N GLY A 160 4.57 14.48 3.69
CA GLY A 160 4.84 15.73 4.42
C GLY A 160 4.01 16.93 3.97
N SER A 161 3.37 16.89 2.81
CA SER A 161 2.39 17.91 2.40
C SER A 161 1.15 17.87 3.31
N LEU A 162 0.47 19.01 3.43
CA LEU A 162 -0.72 19.12 4.27
C LEU A 162 -1.94 18.45 3.62
N PHE A 163 -2.23 18.80 2.36
CA PHE A 163 -3.47 18.43 1.67
C PHE A 163 -3.24 17.42 0.54
N PHE A 164 -4.24 16.56 0.31
CA PHE A 164 -4.36 15.75 -0.91
C PHE A 164 -4.72 16.64 -2.09
N ASP A 165 -3.88 16.67 -3.12
CA ASP A 165 -3.92 17.67 -4.18
C ASP A 165 -3.92 17.10 -5.59
N GLU A 166 -3.96 15.78 -5.74
CA GLU A 166 -4.05 15.12 -7.05
C GLU A 166 -5.00 13.92 -7.03
N ILE A 167 -5.89 13.84 -8.03
CA ILE A 167 -6.78 12.70 -8.27
C ILE A 167 -6.05 11.65 -9.10
N ILE A 168 -5.97 10.42 -8.60
CA ILE A 168 -5.34 9.27 -9.26
C ILE A 168 -6.37 8.30 -9.82
N VAL A 169 -7.49 8.13 -9.13
CA VAL A 169 -8.64 7.33 -9.55
C VAL A 169 -9.90 8.10 -9.23
N GLY A 170 -10.90 8.04 -10.11
CA GLY A 170 -12.12 8.82 -10.00
C GLY A 170 -12.03 10.15 -10.75
N ASP A 171 -13.03 10.99 -10.57
CA ASP A 171 -13.15 12.30 -11.21
C ASP A 171 -13.68 13.34 -10.21
N THR A 172 -13.87 14.57 -10.67
CA THR A 172 -14.40 15.66 -9.84
C THR A 172 -15.83 15.39 -9.34
N ALA A 173 -16.63 14.61 -10.06
CA ALA A 173 -17.98 14.25 -9.62
C ALA A 173 -17.92 13.30 -8.41
N MET A 174 -17.07 12.26 -8.49
CA MET A 174 -16.79 11.36 -7.37
C MET A 174 -16.15 12.12 -6.19
N LEU A 175 -15.22 13.03 -6.45
CA LEU A 175 -14.63 13.88 -5.42
C LEU A 175 -15.71 14.67 -4.66
N LYS A 176 -16.66 15.28 -5.37
CA LYS A 176 -17.78 16.03 -4.77
C LYS A 176 -18.69 15.14 -3.92
N GLN A 177 -18.89 13.87 -4.30
CA GLN A 177 -19.67 12.92 -3.52
C GLN A 177 -19.08 12.66 -2.12
N PHE A 178 -17.75 12.67 -1.98
CA PHE A 178 -17.08 12.47 -0.70
C PHE A 178 -16.75 13.77 0.05
N ARG A 179 -17.11 14.94 -0.50
CA ARG A 179 -16.66 16.27 -0.02
C ARG A 179 -16.83 16.45 1.49
N GLU A 180 -18.04 16.23 2.02
CA GLU A 180 -18.34 16.44 3.45
C GLU A 180 -17.43 15.63 4.38
N LYS A 181 -16.88 14.50 3.90
CA LYS A 181 -16.02 13.60 4.67
C LYS A 181 -14.53 13.96 4.59
N ILE A 182 -14.10 14.65 3.54
CA ILE A 182 -12.67 14.80 3.21
C ILE A 182 -12.23 16.25 2.96
N GLU A 183 -13.13 17.24 2.98
CA GLU A 183 -12.80 18.63 2.63
C GLU A 183 -11.69 19.25 3.50
N ASP A 184 -11.59 18.86 4.77
CA ASP A 184 -10.56 19.36 5.69
C ASP A 184 -9.14 18.84 5.37
N ILE A 185 -9.02 17.79 4.56
CA ILE A 185 -7.74 17.13 4.24
C ILE A 185 -7.41 17.18 2.75
N VAL A 186 -8.31 17.65 1.91
CA VAL A 186 -8.16 17.77 0.46
C VAL A 186 -7.98 19.24 0.07
N SER A 187 -7.13 19.48 -0.93
CA SER A 187 -6.87 20.82 -1.45
C SER A 187 -8.16 21.43 -2.01
N ALA A 188 -8.53 22.62 -1.54
CA ALA A 188 -9.70 23.36 -2.01
C ALA A 188 -9.72 23.51 -3.54
N LYS A 189 -8.53 23.62 -4.17
CA LYS A 189 -8.35 23.73 -5.62
C LYS A 189 -8.94 22.56 -6.41
N LEU A 190 -9.03 21.38 -5.81
CA LEU A 190 -9.64 20.22 -6.47
C LEU A 190 -11.17 20.30 -6.52
N PHE A 191 -11.79 21.11 -5.66
CA PHE A 191 -13.23 21.33 -5.63
C PHE A 191 -13.68 22.54 -6.45
N GLU A 192 -12.73 23.36 -6.91
CA GLU A 192 -13.00 24.45 -7.83
C GLU A 192 -13.40 23.85 -9.18
N ASP A 193 -14.59 24.20 -9.69
CA ASP A 193 -14.95 23.85 -11.05
C ASP A 193 -13.94 24.50 -11.98
N VAL A 194 -13.41 23.75 -12.95
CA VAL A 194 -12.69 24.33 -14.09
C VAL A 194 -13.74 25.11 -14.88
N THR A 195 -14.03 26.34 -14.44
CA THR A 195 -14.69 27.34 -15.25
C THR A 195 -13.70 27.70 -16.33
N GLY A 196 -13.73 26.96 -17.43
CA GLY A 196 -13.07 27.36 -18.65
C GLY A 196 -13.70 28.67 -19.11
N GLU A 197 -12.93 29.76 -18.97
CA GLU A 197 -13.06 30.92 -19.86
C GLU A 197 -12.47 30.58 -21.24
#